data_AF-A0A0G1KFV9-F1
#
_entry.id   AF-A0A0G1KFV9-F1
#
_cell.length_a   1.000
_cell.length_b   1.000
_cell.length_c   1.000
_cell.angle_alpha   90.00
_cell.angle_beta   90.00
_cell.angle_gamma   90.00
#
_symmetry.space_group_name_H-M   'P 1'
#
loop_
_entity.id
_entity.type
_entity.pdbx_description
1 polymer ?
#
loop_
_entity_poly.entity_id
_entity_poly.type
_entity_poly.pdbx_seq_one_letter_code
_entity_poly.pdbx_strand_id
1 'polypeptide(L)'
;MKKNKAILSIFLILVILLIGVATIFISSKVSQEQAIAPTAPESEPQAAEVKWVGSAACTVTATSLCVASDVITCNPDCPTACGTAASTISTCKNSCGIATTKACPATSACADITIVKKAFKNESTNKAGSYDLKTEISSATPGQTIVYAIYLKNTTSVAVTKGVYIKDSVEKDVNFLTFLDTTSACRYVQNTDTMGTVICDDIKLNPGQEKVFAFRVKASDDAVVGKKIENKAQVWYNLDKFKEATKDLVLCSNACGRVATDICAATTACTDDLEVTKKAYKYVGGTYAYTTEIDTVAKNQTFIYAITIENFGEVDVTDVNITDTLNGEKQDQLTFVDAKSGCTYSASDRRVKCDGLTVKAGEKGVYAFKVKVAGGAVNGDIIKNVAIVNAVGTDINAANELTISTVVGCDHTCTGDSECNTGLVCDTGSSKCRLATNLGSDTCSAPMAARPTSIRTPAPTRVVGEVVVTEAPLPTERPVAAVEPTALPEAGILDFPGVAAFGGGLMLAIIGILLAL
;
A
#
# COMPACT_ATOMS: atom_id res chain seq x y z
N MET A 1 44.00 23.19 13.20
CA MET A 1 43.14 21.99 13.21
C MET A 1 42.98 21.26 11.86
N LYS A 2 43.30 21.82 10.68
CA LYS A 2 43.17 21.11 9.37
C LYS A 2 44.22 20.01 9.10
N LYS A 3 45.44 20.09 9.65
CA LYS A 3 46.52 19.12 9.41
C LYS A 3 46.27 17.72 10.03
N ASN A 4 45.52 17.64 11.13
CA ASN A 4 45.33 16.36 11.84
C ASN A 4 44.30 15.44 11.15
N LYS A 5 43.34 15.99 10.39
CA LYS A 5 42.37 15.19 9.63
C LYS A 5 43.00 14.45 8.44
N ALA A 6 44.02 15.05 7.81
CA ALA A 6 44.73 14.41 6.69
C ALA A 6 45.56 13.20 7.16
N ILE A 7 46.21 13.31 8.32
CA ILE A 7 47.01 12.21 8.90
C ILE A 7 46.10 11.05 9.32
N LEU A 8 44.94 11.33 9.91
CA LEU A 8 43.98 10.29 10.31
C LEU A 8 43.41 9.53 9.11
N SER A 9 43.12 10.22 8.01
CA SER A 9 42.59 9.60 6.78
C SER A 9 43.60 8.66 6.11
N ILE A 10 44.88 9.06 6.05
CA ILE A 10 45.95 8.22 5.52
C ILE A 10 46.15 6.97 6.38
N PHE A 11 46.09 7.11 7.71
CA PHE A 11 46.21 5.98 8.63
C PHE A 11 45.07 4.97 8.47
N LEU A 12 43.83 5.45 8.27
CA LEU A 12 42.66 4.60 8.06
C LEU A 12 42.77 3.77 6.78
N ILE A 13 43.23 4.37 5.69
CA ILE A 13 43.43 3.67 4.40
C ILE A 13 44.49 2.57 4.54
N LEU A 14 45.55 2.82 5.30
CA LEU A 14 46.63 1.86 5.54
C LEU A 14 46.14 0.64 6.36
N VAL A 15 45.26 0.87 7.34
CA VAL A 15 44.64 -0.21 8.12
C VAL A 15 43.71 -1.07 7.26
N ILE A 16 42.90 -0.47 6.38
CA ILE A 16 42.01 -1.21 5.47
C ILE A 16 42.82 -2.09 4.51
N LEU A 17 43.93 -1.57 3.97
CA LEU A 17 44.84 -2.34 3.12
C LEU A 17 45.45 -3.53 3.86
N LEU A 18 45.88 -3.36 5.12
CA LEU A 18 46.43 -4.46 5.92
C LEU A 18 45.41 -5.56 6.21
N ILE A 19 44.15 -5.21 6.47
CA ILE A 19 43.07 -6.18 6.69
C ILE A 19 42.75 -6.93 5.39
N GLY A 20 42.74 -6.24 4.25
CA GLY A 20 42.56 -6.85 2.93
C GLY A 20 43.65 -7.88 2.61
N VAL A 21 44.91 -7.57 2.90
CA VAL A 21 46.03 -8.51 2.68
C VAL A 21 45.95 -9.71 3.64
N ALA A 22 45.61 -9.50 4.91
CA ALA A 22 45.48 -10.57 5.89
C ALA A 22 44.35 -11.57 5.53
N THR A 23 43.21 -11.09 5.05
CA THR A 23 42.08 -11.95 4.64
C THR A 23 42.37 -12.79 3.39
N ILE A 24 43.12 -12.23 2.43
CA ILE A 24 43.59 -12.98 1.26
C ILE A 24 44.61 -14.05 1.68
N PHE A 25 45.50 -13.73 2.62
CA PHE A 25 46.50 -14.68 3.12
C PHE A 25 45.87 -15.87 3.86
N ILE A 26 44.87 -15.63 4.71
CA ILE A 26 44.15 -16.70 5.42
C ILE A 26 43.39 -17.59 4.43
N SER A 27 42.72 -17.00 3.43
CA SER A 27 42.00 -17.77 2.40
C SER A 27 42.93 -18.63 1.54
N SER A 28 44.15 -18.17 1.24
CA SER A 28 45.10 -18.97 0.44
C SER A 28 45.67 -20.15 1.21
N LYS A 29 45.85 -20.03 2.53
CA LYS A 29 46.33 -21.11 3.40
C LYS A 29 45.31 -22.22 3.60
N VAL A 30 44.02 -21.90 3.67
CA VAL A 30 42.94 -22.90 3.82
C VAL A 30 42.74 -23.72 2.53
N SER A 31 43.09 -23.17 1.37
CA SER A 31 42.95 -23.87 0.08
C SER A 31 44.08 -24.88 -0.23
N GLN A 32 45.08 -25.02 0.65
CA GLN A 32 46.20 -25.95 0.47
C GLN A 32 46.09 -27.25 1.29
N GLU A 33 45.01 -27.46 2.07
CA GLU A 33 44.77 -28.78 2.66
C GLU A 33 44.22 -29.74 1.60
N GLN A 34 45.15 -30.49 1.01
CA GLN A 34 44.92 -31.52 0.02
C GLN A 34 44.11 -32.67 0.63
N ALA A 35 42.95 -32.97 0.04
CA ALA A 35 42.15 -34.14 0.43
C ALA A 35 42.93 -35.42 0.13
N ILE A 36 43.40 -36.09 1.19
CA ILE A 36 44.00 -37.42 1.10
C ILE A 36 42.85 -38.41 0.89
N ALA A 37 42.71 -38.93 -0.33
CA ALA A 37 41.78 -40.02 -0.60
C ALA A 37 42.26 -41.33 0.07
N PRO A 38 41.38 -42.13 0.68
CA PRO A 38 41.76 -43.41 1.25
C PRO A 38 42.14 -44.38 0.13
N THR A 39 43.40 -44.81 0.13
CA THR A 39 43.91 -45.85 -0.78
C THR A 39 43.33 -47.19 -0.32
N ALA A 40 42.44 -47.76 -1.13
CA ALA A 40 42.01 -49.15 -0.96
C ALA A 40 43.19 -50.09 -1.29
N PRO A 41 43.37 -51.20 -0.56
CA PRO A 41 44.45 -52.14 -0.82
C PRO A 41 44.24 -52.86 -2.16
N GLU A 42 45.28 -52.81 -2.98
CA GLU A 42 45.43 -53.52 -4.24
C GLU A 42 45.60 -55.02 -3.94
N SER A 43 44.65 -55.85 -4.38
CA SER A 43 44.73 -57.31 -4.28
C SER A 43 45.38 -57.86 -5.55
N GLU A 44 46.64 -58.30 -5.44
CA GLU A 44 47.33 -59.09 -6.46
C GLU A 44 46.69 -60.49 -6.57
N PRO A 45 46.37 -60.99 -7.79
CA PRO A 45 46.02 -62.39 -7.95
C PRO A 45 47.30 -63.24 -7.92
N GLN A 46 47.43 -64.11 -6.91
CA GLN A 46 48.42 -65.17 -6.93
C GLN A 46 48.11 -66.14 -8.07
N ALA A 47 48.94 -66.10 -9.12
CA ALA A 47 48.99 -67.16 -10.12
C ALA A 47 49.57 -68.42 -9.46
N ALA A 48 48.75 -69.48 -9.37
CA ALA A 48 49.19 -70.79 -8.93
C ALA A 48 50.13 -71.39 -9.98
N GLU A 49 51.41 -71.50 -9.64
CA GLU A 49 52.42 -72.22 -10.42
C GLU A 49 52.14 -73.73 -10.35
N VAL A 50 51.54 -74.28 -11.41
CA VAL A 50 51.31 -75.72 -11.55
C VAL A 50 52.60 -76.39 -12.00
N LYS A 51 53.28 -77.05 -11.07
CA LYS A 51 54.44 -77.89 -11.32
C LYS A 51 53.99 -79.25 -11.87
N TRP A 52 54.17 -79.46 -13.18
CA TRP A 52 53.98 -80.75 -13.83
C TRP A 52 55.13 -81.70 -13.49
N VAL A 53 54.81 -82.84 -12.87
CA VAL A 53 55.70 -84.02 -12.79
C VAL A 53 55.03 -85.12 -13.59
N GLY A 54 55.70 -85.58 -14.65
CA GLY A 54 55.16 -86.57 -15.57
C GLY A 54 55.03 -87.97 -14.96
N SER A 55 53.99 -88.69 -15.38
CA SER A 55 54.12 -90.04 -15.97
C SER A 55 52.73 -90.68 -16.19
N ALA A 56 52.71 -91.59 -17.16
CA ALA A 56 51.65 -92.53 -17.55
C ALA A 56 50.49 -91.97 -18.40
N ALA A 57 50.36 -92.59 -19.57
CA ALA A 57 49.33 -92.36 -20.57
C ALA A 57 47.93 -92.63 -19.99
N CYS A 58 47.10 -91.59 -19.98
CA CYS A 58 45.64 -91.71 -19.90
C CYS A 58 45.03 -91.09 -21.15
N THR A 59 44.26 -91.91 -21.85
CA THR A 59 43.40 -91.55 -22.98
C THR A 59 42.38 -90.51 -22.51
N VAL A 60 42.62 -89.24 -22.80
CA VAL A 60 41.69 -88.16 -22.45
C VAL A 60 40.58 -88.13 -23.49
N THR A 61 39.39 -88.60 -23.11
CA THR A 61 38.16 -88.14 -23.77
C THR A 61 38.11 -86.64 -23.53
N ALA A 62 38.47 -85.83 -24.53
CA ALA A 62 38.47 -84.38 -24.42
C ALA A 62 37.03 -83.86 -24.36
N THR A 63 36.38 -84.01 -23.21
CA THR A 63 35.40 -83.04 -22.76
C THR A 63 36.19 -81.77 -22.48
N SER A 64 36.20 -80.84 -23.43
CA SER A 64 36.77 -79.51 -23.24
C SER A 64 36.01 -78.85 -22.08
N LEU A 65 36.54 -79.01 -20.87
CA LEU A 65 36.15 -78.26 -19.67
C LEU A 65 36.45 -76.80 -19.98
N CYS A 66 35.45 -76.09 -20.50
CA CYS A 66 35.53 -74.66 -20.64
C CYS A 66 35.63 -74.08 -19.22
N VAL A 67 36.77 -73.49 -18.90
CA VAL A 67 36.95 -72.72 -17.68
C VAL A 67 36.30 -71.37 -17.94
N ALA A 68 35.15 -71.14 -17.29
CA ALA A 68 34.44 -69.88 -17.43
C ALA A 68 35.30 -68.74 -16.90
N SER A 69 35.59 -67.77 -17.76
CA SER A 69 36.09 -66.46 -17.37
C SER A 69 34.94 -65.66 -16.74
N ASP A 70 35.28 -64.72 -15.86
CA ASP A 70 34.33 -63.79 -15.23
C ASP A 70 33.63 -62.83 -16.21
N VAL A 71 33.95 -62.92 -17.51
CA VAL A 71 33.30 -62.13 -18.55
C VAL A 71 31.89 -62.66 -18.83
N ILE A 72 30.88 -61.87 -18.47
CA ILE A 72 29.45 -62.10 -18.75
C ILE A 72 29.00 -61.17 -19.87
N THR A 73 28.47 -61.75 -20.96
CA THR A 73 27.92 -60.99 -22.10
C THR A 73 26.39 -61.09 -22.10
N CYS A 74 25.72 -59.95 -22.15
CA CYS A 74 24.26 -59.85 -22.16
C CYS A 74 23.78 -59.17 -23.45
N ASN A 75 22.61 -59.57 -23.96
CA ASN A 75 21.93 -58.87 -25.04
C ASN A 75 20.44 -58.69 -24.70
N PRO A 76 19.96 -57.45 -24.46
CA PRO A 76 20.74 -56.20 -24.34
C PRO A 76 21.66 -56.20 -23.10
N ASP A 77 22.63 -55.28 -23.05
CA ASP A 77 23.44 -55.04 -21.84
C ASP A 77 22.68 -54.15 -20.83
N CYS A 78 23.23 -53.95 -19.63
CA CYS A 78 22.63 -53.11 -18.60
C CYS A 78 22.28 -51.71 -19.14
N PRO A 79 21.08 -51.18 -18.82
CA PRO A 79 20.67 -49.87 -19.31
C PRO A 79 21.61 -48.78 -18.78
N THR A 80 22.08 -47.94 -19.68
CA THR A 80 22.91 -46.76 -19.35
C THR A 80 22.08 -45.48 -19.19
N ALA A 81 20.77 -45.55 -19.47
CA ALA A 81 19.84 -44.46 -19.27
C ALA A 81 19.62 -44.22 -17.75
N CYS A 82 19.75 -42.97 -17.33
CA CYS A 82 19.49 -42.52 -15.96
C CYS A 82 18.05 -42.81 -15.51
N GLY A 83 17.83 -42.90 -14.20
CA GLY A 83 16.51 -43.14 -13.60
C GLY A 83 15.97 -44.57 -13.76
N THR A 84 16.78 -45.52 -14.23
CA THR A 84 16.42 -46.94 -14.28
C THR A 84 16.61 -47.61 -12.92
N ALA A 85 15.57 -48.28 -12.44
CA ALA A 85 15.64 -49.07 -11.21
C ALA A 85 16.61 -50.24 -11.37
N ALA A 86 17.13 -50.74 -10.24
CA ALA A 86 17.95 -51.94 -10.23
C ALA A 86 17.17 -53.09 -10.90
N SER A 87 17.83 -53.82 -11.79
CA SER A 87 17.21 -54.89 -12.58
C SER A 87 18.17 -56.07 -12.72
N THR A 88 17.66 -57.21 -13.18
CA THR A 88 18.47 -58.40 -13.46
C THR A 88 18.19 -58.87 -14.88
N ILE A 89 19.24 -59.03 -15.68
CA ILE A 89 19.14 -59.57 -17.04
C ILE A 89 19.37 -61.07 -16.95
N SER A 90 18.36 -61.87 -17.32
CA SER A 90 18.40 -63.35 -17.25
C SER A 90 18.84 -64.04 -18.53
N THR A 91 19.09 -63.29 -19.61
CA THR A 91 19.46 -63.81 -20.93
C THR A 91 20.97 -63.75 -21.20
N CYS A 92 21.80 -63.58 -20.16
CA CYS A 92 23.24 -63.46 -20.33
C CYS A 92 23.90 -64.83 -20.52
N LYS A 93 25.08 -64.83 -21.15
CA LYS A 93 25.94 -66.01 -21.26
C LYS A 93 27.32 -65.71 -20.70
N ASN A 94 27.90 -66.67 -19.99
CA ASN A 94 29.32 -66.61 -19.63
C ASN A 94 30.20 -66.97 -20.85
N SER A 95 31.53 -66.91 -20.70
CA SER A 95 32.48 -67.24 -21.76
C SER A 95 32.37 -68.68 -22.32
N CYS A 96 31.64 -69.56 -21.63
CA CYS A 96 31.37 -70.95 -22.03
C CYS A 96 29.99 -71.15 -22.66
N GLY A 97 29.22 -70.07 -22.86
CA GLY A 97 27.88 -70.14 -23.46
C GLY A 97 26.79 -70.62 -22.51
N ILE A 98 27.09 -70.80 -21.22
CA ILE A 98 26.12 -71.19 -20.20
C ILE A 98 25.27 -69.98 -19.81
N ALA A 99 23.96 -70.19 -19.74
CA ALA A 99 23.01 -69.17 -19.31
C ALA A 99 23.32 -68.71 -17.88
N THR A 100 23.41 -67.40 -17.68
CA THR A 100 23.66 -66.76 -16.39
C THR A 100 22.86 -65.46 -16.27
N THR A 101 22.84 -64.88 -15.08
CA THR A 101 22.18 -63.62 -14.79
C THR A 101 23.19 -62.51 -14.53
N LYS A 102 22.92 -61.28 -14.97
CA LYS A 102 23.70 -60.08 -14.63
C LYS A 102 22.84 -59.12 -13.83
N ALA A 103 23.29 -58.74 -12.64
CA ALA A 103 22.66 -57.68 -11.86
C ALA A 103 23.06 -56.32 -12.43
N CYS A 104 22.07 -55.50 -12.78
CA CYS A 104 22.26 -54.13 -13.20
C CYS A 104 21.89 -53.21 -12.03
N PRO A 105 22.85 -52.46 -11.47
CA PRO A 105 22.55 -51.51 -10.40
C PRO A 105 21.58 -50.45 -10.89
N ALA A 106 20.82 -49.85 -9.96
CA ALA A 106 20.02 -48.68 -10.30
C ALA A 106 20.95 -47.58 -10.85
N THR A 107 20.56 -46.94 -11.95
CA THR A 107 21.28 -45.78 -12.44
C THR A 107 20.91 -44.54 -11.62
N SER A 108 21.81 -43.56 -11.59
CA SER A 108 21.56 -42.28 -10.92
C SER A 108 20.29 -41.61 -11.46
N ALA A 109 19.59 -40.88 -10.60
CA ALA A 109 18.43 -40.09 -11.00
C ALA A 109 18.84 -39.12 -12.12
N CYS A 110 18.04 -39.04 -13.19
CA CYS A 110 18.29 -38.09 -14.27
C CYS A 110 18.28 -36.68 -13.72
N ALA A 111 19.32 -35.88 -14.06
CA ALA A 111 19.35 -34.45 -13.82
C ALA A 111 18.02 -33.80 -14.25
N ASP A 112 17.34 -33.17 -13.28
CA ASP A 112 16.07 -32.50 -13.43
C ASP A 112 16.07 -31.21 -12.60
N ILE A 113 15.30 -30.24 -13.04
CA ILE A 113 15.20 -28.92 -12.43
C ILE A 113 13.74 -28.54 -12.24
N THR A 114 13.44 -27.76 -11.21
CA THR A 114 12.14 -27.09 -11.08
C THR A 114 12.29 -25.62 -11.41
N ILE A 115 11.30 -25.08 -12.13
CA ILE A 115 11.20 -23.67 -12.49
C ILE A 115 9.93 -23.08 -11.88
N VAL A 116 10.07 -21.93 -11.22
CA VAL A 116 8.94 -21.13 -10.75
C VAL A 116 9.16 -19.69 -11.17
N LYS A 117 8.15 -19.07 -11.75
CA LYS A 117 8.16 -17.65 -12.10
C LYS A 117 7.20 -16.89 -11.20
N LYS A 118 7.66 -15.76 -10.68
CA LYS A 118 6.90 -14.88 -9.78
C LYS A 118 7.08 -13.43 -10.18
N ALA A 119 6.13 -12.60 -9.77
CA ALA A 119 6.16 -11.16 -9.95
C ALA A 119 6.10 -10.49 -8.59
N PHE A 120 6.88 -9.43 -8.40
CA PHE A 120 6.98 -8.71 -7.15
C PHE A 120 6.81 -7.21 -7.36
N LYS A 121 6.30 -6.54 -6.32
CA LYS A 121 6.29 -5.09 -6.23
C LYS A 121 7.73 -4.58 -6.32
N ASN A 122 7.94 -3.50 -7.08
CA ASN A 122 9.22 -2.81 -7.07
C ASN A 122 9.37 -2.01 -5.77
N GLU A 123 10.19 -2.50 -4.85
CA GLU A 123 10.50 -1.84 -3.59
C GLU A 123 11.40 -0.62 -3.81
N SER A 124 11.32 0.38 -2.92
CA SER A 124 12.15 1.59 -3.02
C SER A 124 13.65 1.32 -2.88
N THR A 125 14.02 0.19 -2.28
CA THR A 125 15.40 -0.29 -2.16
C THR A 125 15.94 -0.88 -3.45
N ASN A 126 15.08 -1.22 -4.42
CA ASN A 126 15.48 -1.86 -5.66
C ASN A 126 16.25 -0.90 -6.58
N LYS A 127 17.41 -1.38 -7.05
CA LYS A 127 18.28 -0.66 -7.99
C LYS A 127 18.60 -1.58 -9.17
N ALA A 128 19.12 -1.01 -10.25
CA ALA A 128 19.52 -1.81 -11.40
C ALA A 128 20.47 -2.95 -10.97
N GLY A 129 20.11 -4.18 -11.29
CA GLY A 129 20.87 -5.38 -10.97
C GLY A 129 20.76 -5.91 -9.52
N SER A 130 20.00 -5.26 -8.63
CA SER A 130 19.84 -5.68 -7.23
C SER A 130 18.40 -5.44 -6.74
N TYR A 131 17.69 -6.52 -6.42
CA TYR A 131 16.26 -6.48 -6.12
C TYR A 131 15.88 -7.23 -4.84
N ASP A 132 15.13 -6.55 -3.96
CA ASP A 132 14.41 -7.11 -2.83
C ASP A 132 13.09 -7.73 -3.31
N LEU A 133 12.94 -9.05 -3.14
CA LEU A 133 11.77 -9.81 -3.57
C LEU A 133 10.84 -10.11 -2.38
N LYS A 134 10.24 -9.07 -1.80
CA LYS A 134 9.43 -9.18 -0.57
C LYS A 134 7.95 -9.41 -0.86
N THR A 135 7.36 -8.54 -1.66
CA THR A 135 5.90 -8.49 -1.88
C THR A 135 5.57 -9.12 -3.22
N GLU A 136 5.10 -10.38 -3.23
CA GLU A 136 4.59 -11.00 -4.46
C GLU A 136 3.27 -10.35 -4.88
N ILE A 137 3.08 -10.13 -6.18
CA ILE A 137 1.89 -9.49 -6.75
C ILE A 137 1.21 -10.40 -7.80
N SER A 138 -0.10 -10.25 -7.94
CA SER A 138 -0.94 -10.88 -8.97
C SER A 138 -1.63 -9.86 -9.89
N SER A 139 -1.47 -8.57 -9.59
CA SER A 139 -1.96 -7.46 -10.39
C SER A 139 -0.91 -6.36 -10.48
N ALA A 140 -1.04 -5.51 -11.50
CA ALA A 140 -0.24 -4.31 -11.67
C ALA A 140 -1.11 -3.18 -12.22
N THR A 141 -0.63 -1.95 -12.17
CA THR A 141 -1.32 -0.80 -12.77
C THR A 141 -0.54 -0.23 -13.95
N PRO A 142 -1.21 0.46 -14.90
CA PRO A 142 -0.52 1.13 -15.99
C PRO A 142 0.59 2.03 -15.45
N GLY A 143 1.77 1.94 -16.06
CA GLY A 143 2.96 2.67 -15.64
C GLY A 143 3.72 2.08 -14.44
N GLN A 144 3.19 1.07 -13.75
CA GLN A 144 3.85 0.48 -12.59
C GLN A 144 5.14 -0.27 -12.98
N THR A 145 6.19 -0.10 -12.18
CA THR A 145 7.40 -0.94 -12.28
C THR A 145 7.21 -2.24 -11.50
N ILE A 146 7.53 -3.35 -12.16
CA ILE A 146 7.35 -4.72 -11.68
C ILE A 146 8.71 -5.42 -11.71
N VAL A 147 8.97 -6.28 -10.73
CA VAL A 147 10.14 -7.17 -10.74
C VAL A 147 9.67 -8.59 -11.03
N TYR A 148 10.09 -9.18 -12.14
CA TYR A 148 9.92 -10.61 -12.37
C TYR A 148 11.12 -11.37 -11.82
N ALA A 149 10.87 -12.51 -11.18
CA ALA A 149 11.92 -13.41 -10.72
C ALA A 149 11.64 -14.86 -11.13
N ILE A 150 12.69 -15.55 -11.55
CA ILE A 150 12.70 -16.92 -12.02
C ILE A 150 13.57 -17.72 -11.05
N TYR A 151 12.95 -18.65 -10.35
CA TYR A 151 13.57 -19.55 -9.39
C TYR A 151 13.88 -20.86 -10.09
N LEU A 152 15.16 -21.23 -10.11
CA LEU A 152 15.65 -22.49 -10.64
C LEU A 152 16.26 -23.32 -9.52
N LYS A 153 15.72 -24.52 -9.31
CA LYS A 153 16.24 -25.46 -8.32
C LYS A 153 16.60 -26.79 -8.95
N ASN A 154 17.81 -27.27 -8.69
CA ASN A 154 18.20 -28.63 -9.02
C ASN A 154 17.64 -29.59 -7.98
N THR A 155 16.73 -30.47 -8.39
CA THR A 155 16.06 -31.43 -7.50
C THR A 155 16.78 -32.78 -7.42
N THR A 156 17.96 -32.89 -8.03
CA THR A 156 18.69 -34.14 -8.14
C THR A 156 19.96 -34.17 -7.31
N SER A 157 20.52 -35.36 -7.18
CA SER A 157 21.78 -35.62 -6.49
C SER A 157 23.01 -35.33 -7.36
N VAL A 158 22.83 -34.87 -8.61
CA VAL A 158 23.91 -34.64 -9.57
C VAL A 158 23.92 -33.17 -10.00
N ALA A 159 25.11 -32.58 -10.16
CA ALA A 159 25.23 -31.20 -10.63
C ALA A 159 24.76 -31.07 -12.10
N VAL A 160 23.97 -30.03 -12.38
CA VAL A 160 23.54 -29.67 -13.75
C VAL A 160 24.41 -28.50 -14.20
N THR A 161 25.44 -28.79 -15.01
CA THR A 161 26.45 -27.79 -15.38
C THR A 161 26.56 -27.54 -16.89
N LYS A 162 25.80 -28.26 -17.72
CA LYS A 162 25.87 -28.16 -19.18
C LYS A 162 24.52 -27.76 -19.77
N GLY A 163 24.55 -26.74 -20.62
CA GLY A 163 23.42 -26.33 -21.44
C GLY A 163 22.23 -25.78 -20.66
N VAL A 164 22.45 -25.19 -19.48
CA VAL A 164 21.38 -24.53 -18.72
C VAL A 164 21.34 -23.05 -19.07
N TYR A 165 20.24 -22.62 -19.67
CA TYR A 165 20.00 -21.21 -19.98
C TYR A 165 18.50 -20.86 -19.95
N ILE A 166 18.22 -19.58 -19.74
CA ILE A 166 16.87 -19.01 -19.62
C ILE A 166 16.65 -18.05 -20.79
N LYS A 167 15.46 -18.09 -21.39
CA LYS A 167 14.94 -17.01 -22.24
C LYS A 167 13.58 -16.56 -21.73
N ASP A 168 13.39 -15.27 -21.66
CA ASP A 168 12.15 -14.64 -21.22
C ASP A 168 11.81 -13.48 -22.16
N SER A 169 10.72 -13.61 -22.91
CA SER A 169 10.33 -12.62 -23.90
C SER A 169 9.59 -11.46 -23.23
N VAL A 170 10.05 -10.25 -23.49
CA VAL A 170 9.43 -9.00 -23.02
C VAL A 170 8.92 -8.26 -24.24
N GLU A 171 7.59 -8.14 -24.34
CA GLU A 171 6.91 -7.58 -25.50
C GLU A 171 6.04 -6.39 -25.09
N LYS A 172 6.28 -5.24 -25.72
CA LYS A 172 5.56 -3.99 -25.46
C LYS A 172 4.14 -4.03 -26.03
N ASP A 173 3.95 -4.58 -27.21
CA ASP A 173 2.63 -4.56 -27.88
C ASP A 173 1.75 -5.74 -27.49
N VAL A 174 2.36 -6.88 -27.13
CA VAL A 174 1.64 -8.11 -26.78
C VAL A 174 1.41 -8.19 -25.28
N ASN A 175 2.45 -7.91 -24.49
CA ASN A 175 2.40 -8.07 -23.02
C ASN A 175 2.39 -6.72 -22.30
N PHE A 176 2.37 -5.58 -23.01
CA PHE A 176 2.38 -4.24 -22.40
C PHE A 176 3.59 -4.01 -21.48
N LEU A 177 4.74 -4.62 -21.76
CA LEU A 177 5.94 -4.51 -20.91
C LEU A 177 7.07 -3.80 -21.63
N THR A 178 7.72 -2.88 -20.92
CA THR A 178 8.99 -2.27 -21.33
C THR A 178 10.10 -2.72 -20.40
N PHE A 179 11.18 -3.29 -20.94
CA PHE A 179 12.34 -3.69 -20.15
C PHE A 179 13.06 -2.48 -19.54
N LEU A 180 13.53 -2.63 -18.29
CA LEU A 180 14.34 -1.61 -17.60
C LEU A 180 15.76 -2.10 -17.36
N ASP A 181 15.93 -3.15 -16.57
CA ASP A 181 17.23 -3.69 -16.18
C ASP A 181 17.10 -5.13 -15.65
N THR A 182 18.22 -5.81 -15.50
CA THR A 182 18.29 -7.21 -15.03
C THR A 182 19.47 -7.42 -14.08
N THR A 183 19.44 -8.51 -13.30
CA THR A 183 20.61 -8.98 -12.53
C THR A 183 21.81 -9.24 -13.44
N SER A 184 23.03 -9.09 -12.91
CA SER A 184 24.28 -9.25 -13.69
C SER A 184 24.49 -10.63 -14.32
N ALA A 185 23.75 -11.65 -13.88
CA ALA A 185 23.78 -13.00 -14.45
C ALA A 185 23.02 -13.11 -15.78
N CYS A 186 22.28 -12.06 -16.17
CA CYS A 186 21.45 -12.03 -17.36
C CYS A 186 21.78 -10.80 -18.21
N ARG A 187 21.40 -10.86 -19.48
CA ARG A 187 21.45 -9.73 -20.42
C ARG A 187 20.11 -9.58 -21.12
N TYR A 188 19.80 -8.36 -21.56
CA TYR A 188 18.66 -8.10 -22.43
C TYR A 188 19.13 -7.95 -23.88
N VAL A 189 18.46 -8.64 -24.79
CA VAL A 189 18.68 -8.53 -26.22
C VAL A 189 17.42 -7.96 -26.84
N GLN A 190 17.51 -6.77 -27.41
CA GLN A 190 16.41 -6.18 -28.16
C GLN A 190 16.35 -6.85 -29.53
N ASN A 191 15.19 -7.43 -29.87
CA ASN A 191 14.97 -8.10 -31.14
C ASN A 191 14.37 -7.14 -32.17
N THR A 192 13.35 -6.38 -31.76
CA THR A 192 12.67 -5.34 -32.53
C THR A 192 12.40 -4.12 -31.65
N ASP A 193 11.78 -3.07 -32.18
CA ASP A 193 11.40 -1.89 -31.39
C ASP A 193 10.40 -2.21 -30.28
N THR A 194 9.65 -3.31 -30.41
CA THR A 194 8.55 -3.66 -29.49
C THR A 194 8.70 -5.04 -28.84
N MET A 195 9.78 -5.76 -29.13
CA MET A 195 10.09 -7.07 -28.54
C MET A 195 11.57 -7.18 -28.19
N GLY A 196 11.85 -7.73 -27.02
CA GLY A 196 13.19 -8.20 -26.65
C GLY A 196 13.14 -9.44 -25.78
N THR A 197 14.31 -9.96 -25.44
CA THR A 197 14.44 -11.19 -24.67
C THR A 197 15.49 -11.02 -23.59
N VAL A 198 15.13 -11.33 -22.35
CA VAL A 198 16.10 -11.50 -21.26
C VAL A 198 16.70 -12.90 -21.37
N ILE A 199 18.02 -12.97 -21.47
CA ILE A 199 18.79 -14.21 -21.63
C ILE A 199 19.75 -14.36 -20.45
N CYS A 200 19.69 -15.49 -19.76
CA CYS A 200 20.62 -15.87 -18.70
C CYS A 200 21.31 -17.18 -19.09
N ASP A 201 22.61 -17.14 -19.37
CA ASP A 201 23.38 -18.29 -19.87
C ASP A 201 24.38 -18.80 -18.82
N ASP A 202 25.10 -19.88 -19.15
CA ASP A 202 26.18 -20.46 -18.33
C ASP A 202 25.77 -20.80 -16.89
N ILE A 203 24.50 -21.16 -16.70
CA ILE A 203 23.97 -21.49 -15.40
C ILE A 203 24.50 -22.86 -14.96
N LYS A 204 25.10 -22.88 -13.77
CA LYS A 204 25.55 -24.11 -13.10
C LYS A 204 24.75 -24.29 -11.82
N LEU A 205 24.16 -25.47 -11.62
CA LEU A 205 23.37 -25.80 -10.44
C LEU A 205 23.94 -27.05 -9.76
N ASN A 206 24.46 -26.88 -8.55
CA ASN A 206 24.86 -28.00 -7.70
C ASN A 206 23.65 -28.79 -7.20
N PRO A 207 23.81 -30.04 -6.73
CA PRO A 207 22.72 -30.83 -6.15
C PRO A 207 21.95 -30.04 -5.08
N GLY A 208 20.63 -29.98 -5.18
CA GLY A 208 19.78 -29.24 -4.25
C GLY A 208 19.85 -27.71 -4.33
N GLN A 209 20.74 -27.14 -5.14
CA GLN A 209 20.94 -25.69 -5.21
C GLN A 209 19.76 -24.99 -5.87
N GLU A 210 19.36 -23.86 -5.28
CA GLU A 210 18.42 -22.90 -5.87
C GLU A 210 19.16 -21.62 -6.27
N LYS A 211 18.81 -21.07 -7.44
CA LYS A 211 19.27 -19.78 -7.95
C LYS A 211 18.08 -18.95 -8.41
N VAL A 212 18.18 -17.64 -8.23
CA VAL A 212 17.15 -16.68 -8.61
C VAL A 212 17.70 -15.72 -9.64
N PHE A 213 16.97 -15.54 -10.73
CA PHE A 213 17.27 -14.61 -11.81
C PHE A 213 16.12 -13.62 -11.91
N ALA A 214 16.42 -12.33 -11.88
CA ALA A 214 15.37 -11.32 -11.80
C ALA A 214 15.66 -10.13 -12.72
N PHE A 215 14.58 -9.47 -13.15
CA PHE A 215 14.62 -8.30 -14.00
C PHE A 215 13.42 -7.40 -13.77
N ARG A 216 13.62 -6.11 -14.03
CA ARG A 216 12.59 -5.08 -13.91
C ARG A 216 12.00 -4.73 -15.26
N VAL A 217 10.69 -4.56 -15.26
CA VAL A 217 9.91 -4.08 -16.39
C VAL A 217 8.97 -2.98 -15.91
N LYS A 218 8.60 -2.08 -16.81
CA LYS A 218 7.51 -1.12 -16.61
C LYS A 218 6.29 -1.61 -17.39
N ALA A 219 5.13 -1.71 -16.74
CA ALA A 219 3.87 -1.85 -17.45
C ALA A 219 3.62 -0.58 -18.28
N SER A 220 3.17 -0.73 -19.52
CA SER A 220 2.90 0.39 -20.42
C SER A 220 1.90 1.36 -19.79
N ASP A 221 2.12 2.66 -19.98
CA ASP A 221 1.15 3.68 -19.55
C ASP A 221 -0.16 3.58 -20.38
N ASP A 222 -0.06 3.09 -21.62
CA ASP A 222 -1.19 2.85 -22.53
C ASP A 222 -1.87 1.48 -22.31
N ALA A 223 -1.46 0.72 -21.30
CA ALA A 223 -1.98 -0.62 -21.09
C ALA A 223 -3.46 -0.58 -20.68
N VAL A 224 -4.30 -1.37 -21.38
CA VAL A 224 -5.75 -1.37 -21.15
C VAL A 224 -6.08 -2.11 -19.85
N VAL A 225 -6.77 -1.43 -18.93
CA VAL A 225 -7.25 -2.00 -17.67
C VAL A 225 -8.16 -3.22 -17.91
N GLY A 226 -8.04 -4.24 -17.06
CA GLY A 226 -8.76 -5.51 -17.19
C GLY A 226 -8.10 -6.52 -18.13
N LYS A 227 -7.02 -6.15 -18.83
CA LYS A 227 -6.22 -7.10 -19.62
C LYS A 227 -5.21 -7.84 -18.74
N LYS A 228 -4.83 -9.02 -19.20
CA LYS A 228 -3.75 -9.80 -18.62
C LYS A 228 -2.43 -9.45 -19.28
N ILE A 229 -1.41 -9.21 -18.46
CA ILE A 229 -0.01 -9.27 -18.86
C ILE A 229 0.43 -10.70 -18.65
N GLU A 230 0.60 -11.45 -19.72
CA GLU A 230 1.22 -12.77 -19.66
C GLU A 230 2.73 -12.59 -19.75
N ASN A 231 3.49 -13.17 -18.82
CA ASN A 231 4.94 -13.25 -18.97
C ASN A 231 5.45 -14.67 -18.76
N LYS A 232 6.28 -15.14 -19.68
CA LYS A 232 6.67 -16.54 -19.80
C LYS A 232 8.19 -16.70 -19.88
N ALA A 233 8.72 -17.49 -18.96
CA ALA A 233 10.11 -17.94 -18.96
C ALA A 233 10.22 -19.34 -19.56
N GLN A 234 11.21 -19.54 -20.43
CA GLN A 234 11.60 -20.83 -20.97
C GLN A 234 13.02 -21.17 -20.49
N VAL A 235 13.23 -22.40 -20.05
CA VAL A 235 14.52 -22.85 -19.52
C VAL A 235 14.91 -24.15 -20.16
N TRP A 236 16.06 -24.14 -20.83
CA TRP A 236 16.67 -25.31 -21.43
C TRP A 236 17.73 -25.87 -20.49
N TYR A 237 17.89 -27.20 -20.51
CA TYR A 237 18.87 -27.92 -19.70
C TYR A 237 19.20 -29.25 -20.37
N ASN A 238 20.40 -29.79 -20.09
CA ASN A 238 20.85 -31.06 -20.67
C ASN A 238 20.81 -31.10 -22.21
N LEU A 239 21.02 -29.96 -22.86
CA LEU A 239 21.07 -29.75 -24.32
C LEU A 239 19.73 -29.83 -25.07
N ASP A 240 18.79 -30.67 -24.68
CA ASP A 240 17.55 -30.92 -25.43
C ASP A 240 16.26 -30.82 -24.61
N LYS A 241 16.34 -30.78 -23.27
CA LYS A 241 15.16 -30.63 -22.42
C LYS A 241 14.82 -29.17 -22.22
N PHE A 242 13.53 -28.86 -22.14
CA PHE A 242 13.06 -27.54 -21.73
C PHE A 242 11.89 -27.62 -20.76
N LYS A 243 11.73 -26.60 -19.92
CA LYS A 243 10.57 -26.35 -19.07
C LYS A 243 10.15 -24.89 -19.22
N GLU A 244 8.89 -24.60 -18.90
CA GLU A 244 8.35 -23.25 -18.97
C GLU A 244 7.67 -22.88 -17.65
N ALA A 245 7.70 -21.60 -17.31
CA ALA A 245 6.94 -21.04 -16.20
C ALA A 245 6.33 -19.71 -16.61
N THR A 246 5.04 -19.57 -16.37
CA THR A 246 4.28 -18.35 -16.68
C THR A 246 3.86 -17.67 -15.38
N LYS A 247 3.90 -16.35 -15.37
CA LYS A 247 3.27 -15.53 -14.33
C LYS A 247 2.45 -14.44 -15.01
N ASP A 248 1.13 -14.56 -14.85
CA ASP A 248 0.19 -13.55 -15.33
C ASP A 248 0.00 -12.46 -14.27
N LEU A 249 -0.18 -11.24 -14.74
CA LEU A 249 -0.67 -10.13 -13.93
C LEU A 249 -1.94 -9.56 -14.56
N VAL A 250 -2.92 -9.23 -13.73
CA VAL A 250 -4.09 -8.47 -14.19
C VAL A 250 -3.79 -6.97 -14.07
N LEU A 251 -4.01 -6.22 -15.15
CA LEU A 251 -3.94 -4.77 -15.12
C LEU A 251 -5.17 -4.20 -14.39
N CYS A 252 -4.97 -3.59 -13.23
CA CYS A 252 -6.01 -2.84 -12.53
C CYS A 252 -5.77 -1.33 -12.69
N SER A 253 -6.81 -0.50 -12.54
CA SER A 253 -6.63 0.95 -12.36
C SER A 253 -6.07 1.23 -10.96
N ASN A 254 -5.34 2.34 -10.79
CA ASN A 254 -4.84 2.82 -9.48
C ASN A 254 -5.97 3.32 -8.54
N ALA A 255 -7.23 2.97 -8.80
CA ALA A 255 -8.38 3.69 -8.24
C ALA A 255 -8.79 3.28 -6.81
N CYS A 256 -8.04 2.44 -6.10
CA CYS A 256 -8.33 2.16 -4.69
C CYS A 256 -7.03 1.94 -3.90
N GLY A 257 -6.72 2.85 -2.99
CA GLY A 257 -5.57 2.78 -2.06
C GLY A 257 -5.64 1.66 -1.01
N ARG A 258 -6.17 0.47 -1.34
CA ARG A 258 -6.05 -0.73 -0.52
C ARG A 258 -5.01 -1.68 -1.09
N VAL A 259 -4.27 -2.32 -0.18
CA VAL A 259 -3.30 -3.37 -0.49
C VAL A 259 -3.98 -4.43 -1.36
N ALA A 260 -3.36 -4.70 -2.51
CA ALA A 260 -3.81 -5.66 -3.51
C ALA A 260 -3.93 -7.07 -2.93
N THR A 261 -5.12 -7.43 -2.43
CA THR A 261 -5.51 -8.83 -2.22
C THR A 261 -6.85 -9.20 -2.85
N ASP A 262 -7.65 -8.23 -3.32
CA ASP A 262 -8.86 -8.52 -4.09
C ASP A 262 -8.77 -8.00 -5.53
N ILE A 263 -9.08 -8.91 -6.44
CA ILE A 263 -8.87 -8.83 -7.88
C ILE A 263 -9.87 -7.82 -8.48
N CYS A 264 -9.35 -6.65 -8.86
CA CYS A 264 -9.98 -5.61 -9.68
C CYS A 264 -11.52 -5.49 -9.59
N ALA A 265 -12.04 -4.84 -8.53
CA ALA A 265 -13.38 -4.26 -8.54
C ALA A 265 -13.26 -2.73 -8.66
N ALA A 266 -13.21 -2.20 -9.88
CA ALA A 266 -13.28 -0.76 -10.12
C ALA A 266 -14.05 -0.46 -11.41
N THR A 267 -15.38 -0.54 -11.33
CA THR A 267 -16.32 0.23 -12.17
C THR A 267 -17.34 0.99 -11.32
N THR A 268 -17.04 1.17 -10.04
CA THR A 268 -17.96 1.71 -9.04
C THR A 268 -17.13 2.69 -8.22
N ALA A 269 -17.43 3.98 -8.29
CA ALA A 269 -16.81 4.95 -7.38
C ALA A 269 -17.01 4.42 -5.95
N CYS A 270 -15.92 4.30 -5.20
CA CYS A 270 -15.98 3.75 -3.87
C CYS A 270 -16.69 4.75 -2.97
N THR A 271 -17.71 4.30 -2.24
CA THR A 271 -18.46 5.16 -1.31
C THR A 271 -17.61 5.71 -0.18
N ASP A 272 -16.44 5.10 0.06
CA ASP A 272 -15.41 5.55 1.00
C ASP A 272 -14.66 6.81 0.52
N ASP A 273 -14.74 7.18 -0.77
CA ASP A 273 -14.13 8.39 -1.33
C ASP A 273 -15.10 9.59 -1.34
N LEU A 274 -16.34 9.37 -0.93
CA LEU A 274 -17.33 10.43 -0.75
C LEU A 274 -17.43 10.82 0.71
N GLU A 275 -17.13 12.08 1.01
CA GLU A 275 -17.49 12.66 2.30
C GLU A 275 -18.79 13.44 2.15
N VAL A 276 -19.79 13.02 2.92
CA VAL A 276 -21.10 13.69 2.96
C VAL A 276 -21.27 14.35 4.32
N THR A 277 -21.46 15.66 4.30
CA THR A 277 -21.76 16.43 5.52
C THR A 277 -23.08 17.16 5.36
N LYS A 278 -23.78 17.33 6.47
CA LYS A 278 -24.99 18.11 6.55
C LYS A 278 -24.84 19.14 7.65
N LYS A 279 -25.09 20.40 7.31
CA LYS A 279 -24.90 21.55 8.22
C LYS A 279 -26.05 22.53 8.08
N ALA A 280 -26.31 23.27 9.15
CA ALA A 280 -27.29 24.36 9.17
C ALA A 280 -26.59 25.73 9.13
N TYR A 281 -27.13 26.67 8.36
CA TYR A 281 -26.58 28.00 8.17
C TYR A 281 -27.62 29.10 8.39
N LYS A 282 -27.17 30.22 8.94
CA LYS A 282 -27.99 31.43 9.10
C LYS A 282 -28.41 31.96 7.72
N TYR A 283 -29.72 32.16 7.54
CA TYR A 283 -30.24 32.81 6.33
C TYR A 283 -30.12 34.33 6.44
N VAL A 284 -29.52 34.96 5.43
CA VAL A 284 -29.38 36.42 5.32
C VAL A 284 -29.89 36.86 3.94
N GLY A 285 -31.18 37.21 3.87
CA GLY A 285 -31.78 38.00 2.78
C GLY A 285 -31.51 37.54 1.34
N GLY A 286 -32.32 36.61 0.82
CA GLY A 286 -32.53 36.38 -0.62
C GLY A 286 -31.61 35.36 -1.29
N THR A 287 -30.47 35.01 -0.68
CA THR A 287 -29.47 34.14 -1.32
C THR A 287 -29.11 32.93 -0.45
N TYR A 288 -28.77 31.82 -1.08
CA TYR A 288 -28.13 30.68 -0.43
C TYR A 288 -26.65 31.01 -0.14
N ALA A 289 -26.36 31.41 1.09
CA ALA A 289 -25.01 31.68 1.58
C ALA A 289 -24.68 30.73 2.74
N TYR A 290 -23.46 30.16 2.72
CA TYR A 290 -22.99 29.17 3.69
C TYR A 290 -21.88 29.74 4.58
N THR A 291 -22.08 30.97 5.07
CA THR A 291 -21.04 31.76 5.75
C THR A 291 -21.06 31.61 7.27
N THR A 292 -22.24 31.43 7.87
CA THR A 292 -22.39 31.33 9.32
C THR A 292 -23.15 30.05 9.65
N GLU A 293 -22.41 29.02 10.05
CA GLU A 293 -22.97 27.78 10.61
C GLU A 293 -23.70 28.10 11.93
N ILE A 294 -24.80 27.40 12.19
CA ILE A 294 -25.61 27.57 13.40
C ILE A 294 -25.88 26.21 14.04
N ASP A 295 -25.86 26.19 15.36
CA ASP A 295 -26.22 25.06 16.23
C ASP A 295 -27.56 25.31 16.95
N THR A 296 -28.08 26.53 16.86
CA THR A 296 -29.29 27.00 17.53
C THR A 296 -30.20 27.77 16.58
N VAL A 297 -31.52 27.67 16.82
CA VAL A 297 -32.55 28.37 16.05
C VAL A 297 -33.66 28.91 16.96
N ALA A 298 -34.19 30.08 16.61
CA ALA A 298 -35.31 30.71 17.30
C ALA A 298 -36.66 30.40 16.62
N LYS A 299 -37.77 30.62 17.35
CA LYS A 299 -39.14 30.60 16.81
C LYS A 299 -39.26 31.53 15.60
N ASN A 300 -39.99 31.10 14.57
CA ASN A 300 -40.18 31.83 13.30
C ASN A 300 -38.90 32.12 12.50
N GLN A 301 -37.73 31.63 12.92
CA GLN A 301 -36.48 31.81 12.19
C GLN A 301 -36.47 30.95 10.93
N THR A 302 -36.09 31.56 9.81
CA THR A 302 -35.72 30.85 8.58
C THR A 302 -34.22 30.57 8.60
N PHE A 303 -33.83 29.37 8.20
CA PHE A 303 -32.43 28.98 8.06
C PHE A 303 -32.25 28.01 6.88
N ILE A 304 -31.00 27.70 6.54
CA ILE A 304 -30.63 26.85 5.41
C ILE A 304 -30.06 25.54 5.93
N TYR A 305 -30.55 24.40 5.45
CA TYR A 305 -29.79 23.15 5.49
C TYR A 305 -28.97 23.03 4.22
N ALA A 306 -27.70 22.66 4.34
CA ALA A 306 -26.83 22.36 3.21
C ALA A 306 -26.21 20.96 3.39
N ILE A 307 -26.37 20.14 2.36
CA ILE A 307 -25.71 18.86 2.17
C ILE A 307 -24.53 19.10 1.24
N THR A 308 -23.33 18.86 1.74
CA THR A 308 -22.10 18.92 0.96
C THR A 308 -21.64 17.51 0.67
N ILE A 309 -21.40 17.22 -0.60
CA ILE A 309 -20.79 15.96 -1.06
C ILE A 309 -19.44 16.34 -1.66
N GLU A 310 -18.37 15.81 -1.08
CA GLU A 310 -17.01 15.98 -1.59
C GLU A 310 -16.53 14.65 -2.15
N ASN A 311 -16.07 14.67 -3.40
CA ASN A 311 -15.53 13.50 -4.06
C ASN A 311 -14.00 13.57 -4.05
N PHE A 312 -13.38 12.79 -3.17
CA PHE A 312 -11.93 12.66 -3.11
C PHE A 312 -11.36 11.68 -4.14
N GLY A 313 -12.23 10.97 -4.86
CA GLY A 313 -11.86 10.02 -5.90
C GLY A 313 -11.42 10.69 -7.20
N GLU A 314 -10.79 9.89 -8.07
CA GLU A 314 -10.28 10.33 -9.39
C GLU A 314 -11.33 10.20 -10.51
N VAL A 315 -12.54 9.74 -10.21
CA VAL A 315 -13.63 9.52 -11.18
C VAL A 315 -14.88 10.30 -10.76
N ASP A 316 -15.59 10.86 -11.75
CA ASP A 316 -16.88 11.50 -11.53
C ASP A 316 -17.91 10.50 -10.96
N VAL A 317 -18.63 10.92 -9.91
CA VAL A 317 -19.76 10.15 -9.37
C VAL A 317 -21.05 10.66 -10.00
N THR A 318 -21.67 9.85 -10.85
CA THR A 318 -22.95 10.15 -11.49
C THR A 318 -24.13 9.47 -10.77
N ASP A 319 -25.35 9.83 -11.15
CA ASP A 319 -26.60 9.28 -10.62
C ASP A 319 -26.71 9.35 -9.09
N VAL A 320 -26.13 10.39 -8.50
CA VAL A 320 -26.26 10.65 -7.06
C VAL A 320 -27.66 11.19 -6.77
N ASN A 321 -28.33 10.58 -5.80
CA ASN A 321 -29.67 10.97 -5.37
C ASN A 321 -29.67 11.34 -3.89
N ILE A 322 -30.19 12.51 -3.54
CA ILE A 322 -30.30 12.99 -2.16
C ILE A 322 -31.77 12.96 -1.77
N THR A 323 -32.06 12.36 -0.62
CA THR A 323 -33.38 12.42 0.01
C THR A 323 -33.28 12.95 1.43
N ASP A 324 -34.18 13.85 1.79
CA ASP A 324 -34.20 14.50 3.10
C ASP A 324 -35.66 14.68 3.52
N THR A 325 -36.09 13.94 4.55
CA THR A 325 -37.47 13.97 5.03
C THR A 325 -37.60 14.87 6.24
N LEU A 326 -38.61 15.74 6.24
CA LEU A 326 -38.95 16.68 7.31
C LEU A 326 -40.00 16.11 8.30
N ASN A 327 -40.08 14.79 8.46
CA ASN A 327 -41.04 14.10 9.32
C ASN A 327 -40.40 13.33 10.49
N GLY A 328 -39.10 13.51 10.72
CA GLY A 328 -38.35 12.89 11.81
C GLY A 328 -38.53 13.57 13.17
N GLU A 329 -37.58 13.32 14.08
CA GLU A 329 -37.59 13.81 15.46
C GLU A 329 -37.76 15.33 15.53
N LYS A 330 -38.93 15.77 16.02
CA LYS A 330 -39.31 17.19 16.22
C LYS A 330 -39.32 18.03 14.94
N GLN A 331 -39.30 17.40 13.76
CA GLN A 331 -39.30 18.11 12.48
C GLN A 331 -40.70 18.55 12.02
N ASP A 332 -41.77 18.12 12.67
CA ASP A 332 -43.11 18.73 12.58
C ASP A 332 -43.09 20.24 12.92
N GLN A 333 -42.08 20.69 13.65
CA GLN A 333 -41.82 22.11 13.93
C GLN A 333 -41.14 22.86 12.78
N LEU A 334 -40.86 22.19 11.65
CA LEU A 334 -40.25 22.80 10.46
C LEU A 334 -41.24 22.87 9.30
N THR A 335 -41.31 24.04 8.68
CA THR A 335 -42.01 24.25 7.40
C THR A 335 -40.98 24.46 6.29
N PHE A 336 -41.09 23.72 5.19
CA PHE A 336 -40.30 23.95 3.99
C PHE A 336 -40.60 25.31 3.39
N VAL A 337 -39.57 26.04 2.95
CA VAL A 337 -39.72 27.37 2.32
C VAL A 337 -39.45 27.28 0.82
N ASP A 338 -38.22 26.91 0.44
CA ASP A 338 -37.83 26.64 -0.94
C ASP A 338 -36.56 25.77 -0.95
N ALA A 339 -36.14 25.34 -2.15
CA ALA A 339 -34.88 24.61 -2.35
C ALA A 339 -34.02 25.31 -3.41
N LYS A 340 -32.70 25.12 -3.32
CA LYS A 340 -31.76 25.53 -4.38
C LYS A 340 -32.06 24.71 -5.65
N SER A 341 -31.73 25.27 -6.82
CA SER A 341 -31.88 24.60 -8.12
C SER A 341 -31.29 23.19 -8.11
N GLY A 342 -32.01 22.22 -8.69
CA GLY A 342 -31.62 20.81 -8.72
C GLY A 342 -32.30 19.95 -7.64
N CYS A 343 -33.07 20.57 -6.74
CA CYS A 343 -33.85 19.88 -5.73
C CYS A 343 -35.35 20.23 -5.84
N THR A 344 -36.20 19.28 -5.47
CA THR A 344 -37.67 19.39 -5.47
C THR A 344 -38.22 19.01 -4.10
N TYR A 345 -39.46 19.42 -3.79
CA TYR A 345 -40.13 19.10 -2.52
C TYR A 345 -41.51 18.48 -2.76
N SER A 346 -41.76 17.33 -2.12
CA SER A 346 -43.07 16.70 -2.02
C SER A 346 -43.74 17.10 -0.71
N ALA A 347 -44.87 17.80 -0.80
CA ALA A 347 -45.64 18.23 0.37
C ALA A 347 -46.35 17.06 1.08
N SER A 348 -46.79 16.03 0.33
CA SER A 348 -47.45 14.85 0.89
C SER A 348 -46.50 14.01 1.75
N ASP A 349 -45.25 13.87 1.28
CA ASP A 349 -44.23 13.05 1.95
C ASP A 349 -43.31 13.89 2.85
N ARG A 350 -43.50 15.21 2.87
CA ARG A 350 -42.62 16.20 3.47
C ARG A 350 -41.15 15.93 3.15
N ARG A 351 -40.85 15.65 1.88
CA ARG A 351 -39.55 15.14 1.42
C ARG A 351 -38.91 16.05 0.39
N VAL A 352 -37.68 16.48 0.64
CA VAL A 352 -36.80 17.11 -0.36
C VAL A 352 -36.07 16.01 -1.12
N LYS A 353 -36.02 16.12 -2.45
CA LYS A 353 -35.36 15.18 -3.35
C LYS A 353 -34.51 15.90 -4.38
N CYS A 354 -33.26 15.50 -4.53
CA CYS A 354 -32.35 15.99 -5.58
C CYS A 354 -31.84 14.78 -6.35
N ASP A 355 -32.18 14.65 -7.63
CA ASP A 355 -31.93 13.44 -8.43
C ASP A 355 -30.96 13.69 -9.59
N GLY A 356 -30.32 12.61 -10.06
CA GLY A 356 -29.51 12.63 -11.29
C GLY A 356 -28.31 13.56 -11.18
N LEU A 357 -27.75 13.68 -9.98
CA LEU A 357 -26.65 14.59 -9.71
C LEU A 357 -25.32 13.97 -10.15
N THR A 358 -24.37 14.83 -10.50
CA THR A 358 -22.98 14.44 -10.78
C THR A 358 -22.03 15.26 -9.93
N VAL A 359 -21.14 14.59 -9.21
CA VAL A 359 -20.05 15.21 -8.43
C VAL A 359 -18.73 14.81 -9.06
N LYS A 360 -18.04 15.77 -9.67
CA LYS A 360 -16.81 15.48 -10.41
C LYS A 360 -15.67 15.04 -9.50
N ALA A 361 -14.71 14.33 -10.06
CA ALA A 361 -13.47 13.95 -9.40
C ALA A 361 -12.78 15.16 -8.74
N GLY A 362 -12.44 15.06 -7.46
CA GLY A 362 -11.78 16.13 -6.70
C GLY A 362 -12.64 17.37 -6.42
N GLU A 363 -13.93 17.38 -6.77
CA GLU A 363 -14.81 18.53 -6.59
C GLU A 363 -15.80 18.35 -5.42
N LYS A 364 -16.41 19.48 -5.01
CA LYS A 364 -17.49 19.52 -4.01
C LYS A 364 -18.80 19.98 -4.64
N GLY A 365 -19.87 19.24 -4.40
CA GLY A 365 -21.25 19.63 -4.68
C GLY A 365 -21.96 20.11 -3.41
N VAL A 366 -22.67 21.24 -3.48
CA VAL A 366 -23.49 21.74 -2.35
C VAL A 366 -24.95 21.87 -2.77
N TYR A 367 -25.79 21.10 -2.08
CA TYR A 367 -27.23 21.02 -2.27
C TYR A 367 -27.91 21.56 -1.01
N ALA A 368 -28.92 22.40 -1.17
CA ALA A 368 -29.43 23.14 -0.03
C ALA A 368 -30.92 23.45 -0.16
N PHE A 369 -31.57 23.59 0.98
CA PHE A 369 -32.96 24.03 1.07
C PHE A 369 -33.21 24.86 2.34
N LYS A 370 -34.22 25.74 2.27
CA LYS A 370 -34.63 26.60 3.37
C LYS A 370 -35.82 26.00 4.11
N VAL A 371 -35.76 26.13 5.43
CA VAL A 371 -36.87 25.78 6.32
C VAL A 371 -37.11 26.93 7.31
N LYS A 372 -38.33 26.99 7.83
CA LYS A 372 -38.75 27.93 8.87
C LYS A 372 -39.21 27.18 10.10
N VAL A 373 -38.72 27.58 11.26
CA VAL A 373 -39.18 27.07 12.57
C VAL A 373 -40.57 27.59 12.88
N ALA A 374 -41.48 26.72 13.33
CA ALA A 374 -42.83 27.07 13.72
C ALA A 374 -42.85 28.09 14.87
N GLY A 375 -43.86 28.97 14.90
CA GLY A 375 -44.03 29.92 16.01
C GLY A 375 -44.33 29.26 17.35
N GLY A 376 -44.97 28.08 17.33
CA GLY A 376 -45.26 27.27 18.51
C GLY A 376 -44.17 26.26 18.88
N ALA A 377 -42.96 26.39 18.33
CA ALA A 377 -41.85 25.49 18.64
C ALA A 377 -41.46 25.56 20.12
N VAL A 378 -41.10 24.42 20.73
CA VAL A 378 -40.83 24.33 22.16
C VAL A 378 -39.35 24.65 22.44
N ASN A 379 -39.09 25.54 23.40
CA ASN A 379 -37.71 25.86 23.78
C ASN A 379 -36.98 24.65 24.37
N GLY A 380 -35.73 24.46 23.98
CA GLY A 380 -34.89 23.34 24.41
C GLY A 380 -35.09 22.04 23.61
N ASP A 381 -36.11 21.96 22.74
CA ASP A 381 -36.25 20.81 21.83
C ASP A 381 -35.04 20.73 20.88
N ILE A 382 -34.56 19.52 20.63
CA ILE A 382 -33.51 19.24 19.64
C ILE A 382 -34.19 18.72 18.37
N ILE A 383 -33.97 19.42 17.26
CA ILE A 383 -34.40 19.00 15.93
C ILE A 383 -33.24 18.25 15.28
N LYS A 384 -33.40 16.94 15.09
CA LYS A 384 -32.42 16.12 14.36
C LYS A 384 -32.88 15.96 12.93
N ASN A 385 -32.10 16.41 11.95
CA ASN A 385 -32.39 16.25 10.53
C ASN A 385 -31.35 15.37 9.81
N VAL A 386 -31.80 14.35 9.08
CA VAL A 386 -30.93 13.38 8.39
C VAL A 386 -31.20 13.41 6.89
N ALA A 387 -30.15 13.61 6.10
CA ALA A 387 -30.18 13.41 4.66
C ALA A 387 -29.58 12.04 4.34
N ILE A 388 -30.18 11.35 3.38
CA ILE A 388 -29.70 10.09 2.81
C ILE A 388 -29.23 10.39 1.40
N VAL A 389 -27.94 10.20 1.16
CA VAL A 389 -27.31 10.32 -0.14
C VAL A 389 -27.10 8.91 -0.68
N ASN A 390 -27.87 8.54 -1.70
CA ASN A 390 -27.65 7.32 -2.46
C ASN A 390 -26.64 7.62 -3.57
N ALA A 391 -25.45 7.05 -3.44
CA ALA A 391 -24.40 7.13 -4.43
C ALA A 391 -23.91 5.73 -4.74
N VAL A 392 -23.89 5.38 -6.04
CA VAL A 392 -23.34 4.11 -6.52
C VAL A 392 -23.95 2.87 -5.85
N GLY A 393 -25.24 2.94 -5.52
CA GLY A 393 -25.99 1.84 -4.89
C GLY A 393 -25.82 1.73 -3.37
N THR A 394 -25.13 2.66 -2.71
CA THR A 394 -24.98 2.70 -1.25
C THR A 394 -25.59 3.98 -0.67
N ASP A 395 -26.20 3.86 0.50
CA ASP A 395 -26.77 4.96 1.25
C ASP A 395 -25.76 5.52 2.25
N ILE A 396 -25.47 6.82 2.16
CA ILE A 396 -24.64 7.58 3.10
C ILE A 396 -25.54 8.53 3.88
N ASN A 397 -25.54 8.41 5.20
CA ASN A 397 -26.36 9.24 6.08
C ASN A 397 -25.57 10.44 6.61
N ALA A 398 -26.10 11.65 6.42
CA ALA A 398 -25.55 12.86 7.01
C ALA A 398 -26.60 13.54 7.88
N ALA A 399 -26.28 13.71 9.17
CA ALA A 399 -27.19 14.26 10.17
C ALA A 399 -26.72 15.62 10.67
N ASN A 400 -27.67 16.49 11.02
CA ASN A 400 -27.43 17.73 11.75
C ASN A 400 -28.45 17.86 12.88
N GLU A 401 -27.99 18.26 14.06
CA GLU A 401 -28.84 18.52 15.23
C GLU A 401 -28.86 20.02 15.53
N LEU A 402 -30.04 20.58 15.77
CA LEU A 402 -30.24 21.98 16.13
C LEU A 402 -31.04 22.08 17.41
N THR A 403 -30.56 22.88 18.36
CA THR A 403 -31.34 23.19 19.56
C THR A 403 -32.23 24.38 19.29
N ILE A 404 -33.53 24.25 19.57
CA ILE A 404 -34.42 25.40 19.61
C ILE A 404 -34.03 26.22 20.84
N SER A 405 -33.39 27.35 20.61
CA SER A 405 -33.05 28.31 21.66
C SER A 405 -33.88 29.56 21.42
N THR A 406 -34.83 29.75 22.32
CA THR A 406 -35.68 30.93 22.32
C THR A 406 -35.15 32.01 23.22
N VAL A 407 -33.91 31.92 23.76
CA VAL A 407 -33.31 33.02 24.54
C VAL A 407 -33.18 34.22 23.62
N VAL A 408 -34.16 35.10 23.70
CA VAL A 408 -34.33 36.21 22.79
C VAL A 408 -34.13 37.53 23.53
N GLY A 409 -33.71 38.54 22.76
CA GLY A 409 -33.62 39.90 23.25
C GLY A 409 -35.00 40.50 23.54
N CYS A 410 -34.98 41.74 23.99
CA CYS A 410 -36.20 42.49 24.28
C CYS A 410 -37.07 42.65 23.00
N ASP A 411 -38.40 42.67 23.15
CA ASP A 411 -39.42 42.76 22.07
C ASP A 411 -39.65 41.49 21.24
N HIS A 412 -38.94 40.40 21.53
CA HIS A 412 -39.14 39.11 20.88
C HIS A 412 -40.18 38.26 21.61
N THR A 413 -40.84 37.36 20.88
CA THR A 413 -41.91 36.50 21.40
C THR A 413 -41.39 35.48 22.42
N CYS A 414 -42.12 35.26 23.50
CA CYS A 414 -41.80 34.30 24.56
C CYS A 414 -43.05 33.58 25.07
N THR A 415 -42.86 32.40 25.66
CA THR A 415 -43.90 31.65 26.40
C THR A 415 -43.60 31.49 27.89
N GLY A 416 -42.42 31.91 28.36
CA GLY A 416 -42.04 31.93 29.76
C GLY A 416 -40.70 32.64 29.99
N ASP A 417 -40.39 32.97 31.24
CA ASP A 417 -39.22 33.78 31.61
C ASP A 417 -37.88 33.14 31.22
N SER A 418 -37.81 31.81 31.20
CA SER A 418 -36.63 31.06 30.74
C SER A 418 -36.27 31.28 29.27
N GLU A 419 -37.19 31.88 28.50
CA GLU A 419 -36.98 32.23 27.09
C GLU A 419 -36.46 33.65 26.92
N CYS A 420 -36.28 34.41 27.99
CA CYS A 420 -35.83 35.79 27.90
C CYS A 420 -34.37 35.92 28.32
N ASN A 421 -33.60 36.75 27.62
CA ASN A 421 -32.24 37.09 28.02
C ASN A 421 -32.18 37.56 29.48
N THR A 422 -31.05 37.33 30.16
CA THR A 422 -30.87 37.69 31.57
C THR A 422 -31.32 39.13 31.87
N GLY A 423 -32.23 39.28 32.84
CA GLY A 423 -32.81 40.58 33.22
C GLY A 423 -34.11 40.95 32.49
N LEU A 424 -34.60 40.07 31.60
CA LEU A 424 -35.89 40.18 30.94
C LEU A 424 -36.87 39.13 31.47
N VAL A 425 -38.16 39.45 31.43
CA VAL A 425 -39.29 38.64 31.90
C VAL A 425 -40.26 38.50 30.74
N CYS A 426 -40.94 37.37 30.62
CA CYS A 426 -41.94 37.17 29.60
C CYS A 426 -43.24 37.86 29.98
N ASP A 427 -43.61 38.90 29.23
CA ASP A 427 -44.88 39.59 29.41
C ASP A 427 -46.02 38.73 28.86
N THR A 428 -46.83 38.16 29.76
CA THR A 428 -47.96 37.30 29.40
C THR A 428 -49.04 38.03 28.61
N GLY A 429 -49.12 39.37 28.68
CA GLY A 429 -50.11 40.16 27.95
C GLY A 429 -49.74 40.34 26.47
N SER A 430 -48.45 40.54 26.18
CA SER A 430 -47.96 40.75 24.81
C SER A 430 -47.27 39.51 24.22
N SER A 431 -47.07 38.46 25.04
CA SER A 431 -46.24 37.29 24.73
C SER A 431 -44.84 37.69 24.25
N LYS A 432 -44.23 38.73 24.84
CA LYS A 432 -42.90 39.25 24.46
C LYS A 432 -41.97 39.41 25.65
N CYS A 433 -40.67 39.22 25.45
CA CYS A 433 -39.66 39.51 26.46
C CYS A 433 -39.58 41.02 26.70
N ARG A 434 -39.66 41.41 27.97
CA ARG A 434 -39.67 42.80 28.44
C ARG A 434 -38.68 42.94 29.60
N LEU A 435 -38.17 44.15 29.80
CA LEU A 435 -37.64 44.51 31.11
C LEU A 435 -38.78 44.38 32.13
N ALA A 436 -38.48 43.87 33.33
CA ALA A 436 -39.50 43.73 34.39
C ALA A 436 -40.24 45.06 34.69
N THR A 437 -39.58 46.20 34.45
CA THR A 437 -40.15 47.54 34.62
C THR A 437 -41.10 47.98 33.49
N ASN A 438 -41.14 47.25 32.37
CA ASN A 438 -41.86 47.60 31.14
C ASN A 438 -42.93 46.56 30.76
N LEU A 439 -43.38 45.73 31.71
CA LEU A 439 -44.50 44.79 31.48
C LEU A 439 -45.76 45.56 31.08
N GLY A 440 -46.44 45.12 30.01
CA GLY A 440 -47.62 45.79 29.45
C GLY A 440 -47.34 46.93 28.46
N SER A 441 -46.07 47.25 28.18
CA SER A 441 -45.68 48.21 27.14
C SER A 441 -45.62 47.57 25.75
N ASP A 442 -45.89 48.35 24.69
CA ASP A 442 -45.76 47.91 23.30
C ASP A 442 -44.30 47.74 22.85
N THR A 443 -43.35 48.41 23.53
CA THR A 443 -41.91 48.36 23.22
C THR A 443 -41.04 48.23 24.47
N CYS A 444 -39.81 47.78 24.29
CA CYS A 444 -38.84 47.62 25.38
C CYS A 444 -38.17 48.91 25.87
N SER A 445 -38.40 50.03 25.18
CA SER A 445 -38.00 51.34 25.68
C SER A 445 -38.93 51.74 26.81
N ALA A 446 -38.37 52.17 27.95
CA ALA A 446 -39.16 52.84 28.96
C ALA A 446 -39.93 54.00 28.30
N PRO A 447 -41.22 54.22 28.58
CA PRO A 447 -41.86 55.46 28.17
C PRO A 447 -41.00 56.57 28.74
N MET A 448 -40.46 57.44 27.88
CA MET A 448 -39.75 58.65 28.32
C MET A 448 -40.68 59.34 29.32
N ALA A 449 -40.35 59.27 30.61
CA ALA A 449 -41.01 60.05 31.62
C ALA A 449 -40.99 61.50 31.11
N ALA A 450 -42.17 62.10 30.97
CA ALA A 450 -42.34 63.44 30.45
C ALA A 450 -41.29 64.36 31.09
N ARG A 451 -40.34 64.82 30.27
CA ARG A 451 -39.25 65.69 30.70
C ARG A 451 -39.88 66.90 31.38
N PRO A 452 -39.60 67.19 32.67
CA PRO A 452 -40.18 68.35 33.33
C PRO A 452 -39.75 69.60 32.59
N THR A 453 -40.73 70.42 32.27
CA THR A 453 -40.60 71.70 31.59
C THR A 453 -39.73 72.64 32.43
N SER A 454 -38.42 72.66 32.16
CA SER A 454 -37.52 73.65 32.75
C SER A 454 -37.80 75.00 32.10
N ILE A 455 -38.27 75.93 32.94
CA ILE A 455 -38.59 77.32 32.63
C ILE A 455 -37.36 78.03 32.06
N ARG A 456 -37.61 78.78 30.99
CA ARG A 456 -36.67 79.66 30.28
C ARG A 456 -36.34 80.87 31.16
N THR A 457 -35.07 81.23 31.28
CA THR A 457 -34.62 82.58 31.66
C THR A 457 -33.59 83.06 30.62
N PRO A 458 -33.66 84.31 30.12
CA PRO A 458 -32.94 84.73 28.92
C PRO A 458 -31.59 85.43 29.16
N ALA A 459 -30.72 85.32 28.14
CA ALA A 459 -29.67 86.25 27.68
C ALA A 459 -28.36 86.37 28.52
N PRO A 460 -27.20 86.79 27.95
CA PRO A 460 -27.04 87.51 26.68
C PRO A 460 -25.91 87.04 25.71
N THR A 461 -26.06 87.57 24.50
CA THR A 461 -25.18 87.62 23.32
C THR A 461 -23.72 88.00 23.60
N ARG A 462 -22.74 87.29 23.01
CA ARG A 462 -21.46 87.90 22.57
C ARG A 462 -20.72 87.10 21.48
N VAL A 463 -20.78 87.65 20.27
CA VAL A 463 -19.73 87.89 19.24
C VAL A 463 -18.48 86.99 19.16
N VAL A 464 -18.39 86.33 17.99
CA VAL A 464 -17.25 86.13 17.04
C VAL A 464 -15.81 86.16 17.56
N GLY A 465 -15.08 85.08 17.26
CA GLY A 465 -13.62 85.01 17.27
C GLY A 465 -13.12 83.70 16.64
N GLU A 466 -12.78 83.77 15.35
CA GLU A 466 -12.00 82.82 14.56
C GLU A 466 -10.57 82.65 15.13
N VAL A 467 -9.93 81.48 14.90
CA VAL A 467 -8.47 81.28 14.62
C VAL A 467 -7.92 79.91 15.12
N VAL A 468 -7.55 79.10 14.13
CA VAL A 468 -6.32 78.27 13.96
C VAL A 468 -6.12 76.91 14.66
N VAL A 469 -5.89 75.96 13.75
CA VAL A 469 -5.33 74.59 13.77
C VAL A 469 -4.13 74.38 14.70
N THR A 470 -4.08 73.23 15.38
CA THR A 470 -2.85 72.42 15.52
C THR A 470 -3.17 70.97 15.90
N GLU A 471 -2.84 70.04 15.00
CA GLU A 471 -2.81 68.59 15.24
C GLU A 471 -1.53 68.18 15.99
N ALA A 472 -1.63 67.18 16.88
CA ALA A 472 -0.53 66.35 17.37
C ALA A 472 -1.10 65.07 18.04
N PRO A 473 -0.34 63.98 18.27
CA PRO A 473 -0.25 62.87 17.33
C PRO A 473 -0.63 61.49 17.93
N LEU A 474 -0.75 60.49 17.04
CA LEU A 474 -0.82 59.05 17.32
C LEU A 474 0.35 58.55 18.20
N PRO A 475 0.14 57.54 19.06
CA PRO A 475 1.21 56.68 19.54
C PRO A 475 1.32 55.39 18.71
N THR A 476 2.51 55.20 18.15
CA THR A 476 3.04 53.94 17.60
C THR A 476 4.03 53.37 18.61
N GLU A 477 3.97 52.06 18.87
CA GLU A 477 5.03 51.10 19.30
C GLU A 477 4.32 49.92 20.02
N ARG A 478 4.65 48.63 19.89
CA ARG A 478 5.81 47.87 19.40
C ARG A 478 5.37 46.40 19.20
N PRO A 479 6.15 45.55 18.48
CA PRO A 479 5.80 44.15 18.19
C PRO A 479 6.23 43.21 19.32
N VAL A 480 5.38 42.22 19.64
CA VAL A 480 5.67 41.14 20.60
C VAL A 480 6.45 40.03 19.89
N ALA A 481 7.57 39.66 20.51
CA ALA A 481 8.52 38.66 20.05
C ALA A 481 8.00 37.22 20.18
N ALA A 482 8.50 36.37 19.29
CA ALA A 482 8.25 34.94 19.20
C ALA A 482 8.74 34.18 20.45
N VAL A 483 7.94 33.19 20.87
CA VAL A 483 8.26 32.27 21.95
C VAL A 483 8.99 31.05 21.36
N GLU A 484 10.17 30.81 21.90
CA GLU A 484 11.07 29.67 21.66
C GLU A 484 10.59 28.44 22.45
N PRO A 485 10.55 27.22 21.88
CA PRO A 485 10.15 26.03 22.62
C PRO A 485 11.32 25.41 23.40
N THR A 486 11.02 25.16 24.67
CA THR A 486 11.84 24.57 25.73
C THR A 486 12.21 23.10 25.47
N ALA A 487 13.40 22.73 25.93
CA ALA A 487 14.01 21.41 25.85
C ALA A 487 13.32 20.30 26.68
N LEU A 488 13.63 19.05 26.28
CA LEU A 488 13.32 17.76 26.92
C LEU A 488 13.76 17.67 28.39
N PRO A 489 13.18 16.69 29.12
CA PRO A 489 13.99 15.80 29.94
C PRO A 489 13.87 14.32 29.53
N GLU A 490 15.03 13.67 29.45
CA GLU A 490 15.22 12.22 29.47
C GLU A 490 14.91 11.64 30.86
N ALA A 491 14.36 10.42 30.91
CA ALA A 491 14.93 9.26 31.61
C ALA A 491 13.86 8.18 31.90
N GLY A 492 14.24 6.92 31.73
CA GLY A 492 13.60 5.78 32.42
C GLY A 492 13.55 4.49 31.58
N ILE A 493 14.60 3.66 31.65
CA ILE A 493 14.69 2.44 32.48
C ILE A 493 14.01 1.23 31.82
N LEU A 494 14.80 0.29 31.28
CA LEU A 494 14.46 -1.13 31.19
C LEU A 494 15.76 -1.93 31.17
N ASP A 495 15.96 -2.65 32.27
CA ASP A 495 17.06 -3.55 32.58
C ASP A 495 16.48 -4.97 32.55
N PHE A 496 17.06 -5.89 31.77
CA PHE A 496 16.86 -7.33 31.93
C PHE A 496 18.14 -8.10 31.51
N PRO A 497 18.63 -9.02 32.35
CA PRO A 497 19.88 -9.74 32.12
C PRO A 497 19.68 -11.10 31.40
N GLY A 498 20.73 -11.58 30.71
CA GLY A 498 20.99 -13.03 30.60
C GLY A 498 21.16 -13.68 29.21
N VAL A 499 22.34 -13.50 28.58
CA VAL A 499 23.23 -14.50 27.90
C VAL A 499 22.59 -15.62 27.02
N ALA A 500 22.88 -15.78 25.72
CA ALA A 500 24.17 -16.14 25.07
C ALA A 500 24.13 -15.82 23.53
N ALA A 501 25.09 -15.08 22.94
CA ALA A 501 26.35 -15.52 22.28
C ALA A 501 26.13 -16.39 21.01
N PHE A 502 26.60 -16.07 19.80
CA PHE A 502 27.89 -15.50 19.34
C PHE A 502 27.74 -14.78 17.98
N GLY A 503 28.52 -13.73 17.73
CA GLY A 503 28.97 -13.36 16.36
C GLY A 503 28.64 -11.96 15.80
N GLY A 504 27.73 -11.19 16.41
CA GLY A 504 27.28 -9.91 15.81
C GLY A 504 27.87 -8.61 16.38
N GLY A 505 28.45 -8.66 17.59
CA GLY A 505 28.74 -7.45 18.37
C GLY A 505 29.90 -6.58 17.85
N LEU A 506 30.90 -7.17 17.19
CA LEU A 506 32.08 -6.41 16.73
C LEU A 506 31.75 -5.51 15.53
N MET A 507 30.81 -5.91 14.68
CA MET A 507 30.40 -5.12 13.50
C MET A 507 29.57 -3.88 13.89
N LEU A 508 28.70 -4.01 14.90
CA LEU A 508 27.88 -2.89 15.37
C LEU A 508 28.69 -1.84 16.15
N ALA A 509 29.74 -2.25 16.86
CA ALA A 509 30.64 -1.31 17.53
C ALA A 509 31.43 -0.44 16.53
N ILE A 510 31.84 -1.00 15.39
CA ILE A 510 32.56 -0.27 14.33
C ILE A 510 31.62 0.70 13.61
N ILE A 511 30.36 0.31 13.37
CA ILE A 511 29.34 1.18 12.76
C ILE A 511 28.95 2.33 13.70
N GLY A 512 28.86 2.06 15.01
CA GLY A 512 28.57 3.10 16.02
C GLY A 512 29.66 4.17 16.12
N ILE A 513 30.93 3.79 16.00
CA ILE A 513 32.06 4.74 16.01
C ILE A 513 32.16 5.52 14.68
N LEU A 514 31.78 4.92 13.55
CA LEU A 514 31.74 5.59 12.24
C LEU A 514 30.59 6.59 12.09
N LEU A 515 29.52 6.47 12.87
CA LEU A 515 28.41 7.43 12.90
C LEU A 515 28.62 8.56 13.91
N ALA A 516 29.59 8.43 14.82
CA ALA A 516 29.90 9.41 15.87
C ALA A 516 31.14 10.29 15.58
N LEU A 517 31.84 10.05 14.47
CA LEU A 517 32.98 10.85 13.95
C LEU A 517 32.60 11.57 12.66
#